data_AF-A0A4Z1EUG4-F1
#
_entry.id   AF-A0A4Z1EUG4-F1
#
_cell.length_a   1.000
_cell.length_b   1.000
_cell.length_c   1.000
_cell.angle_alpha   90.00
_cell.angle_beta   90.00
_cell.angle_gamma   90.00
#
_symmetry.space_group_name_H-M   'P 1'
#
loop_
_entity.id
_entity.type
_entity.pdbx_description
1 polymer ?
#
loop_
_entity_poly.entity_id
_entity_poly.type
_entity_poly.pdbx_seq_one_letter_code
_entity_poly.pdbx_strand_id
1 'polypeptide(L)'
;MATLGAWSKKHKVTVVGSGNWGCTIAKIVAENTKQHSDLFEEEVQMWVYEEEVTIPKDSKHYDASNDSPQKLTSIINKYHENVKYLPNIQLPANLIANPSVEDAVANSSVLIFNLPHQFIGRITKQLQGHILPFARGISCIKGVNVTASEISLFSEWIGEGLGIYCGALSGANIANEIAMEKWCETTIAYDPPSMDSRATTPTGPSPSSSQVNLTITPADEEHKDVKGRVSKTKLKAVPSEYPPMDHALFKTLFHRPYFHVQMVSDVAGVSLGGALKNIVALAAGFVEGRGWGDNAKAAVMRVGLLEMVKFGKEFFGETVHGGTFTEQSAGVADLITSCSGGRNFRCAKMAIERGVTVDEVENTELNGQKLQGTSTAKEVNEFLKSRGKEGEYPLFTAVINILEGRNTVDDIPDLLAKSDE
;
A
#
# COMPACT_ATOMS: atom_id res chain seq x y z
N MET A 1 6.14 43.69 -0.88
CA MET A 1 5.62 42.30 -0.91
C MET A 1 6.82 41.38 -0.99
N ALA A 2 7.22 40.81 0.15
CA ALA A 2 8.33 39.86 0.18
C ALA A 2 7.86 38.54 -0.45
N THR A 3 8.59 38.06 -1.45
CA THR A 3 8.48 36.67 -1.91
C THR A 3 8.73 35.76 -0.70
N LEU A 4 7.73 34.98 -0.31
CA LEU A 4 7.87 33.87 0.63
C LEU A 4 9.08 33.04 0.17
N GLY A 5 10.15 33.08 0.97
CA GLY A 5 11.47 32.60 0.57
C GLY A 5 11.46 31.11 0.23
N ALA A 6 12.18 30.74 -0.83
CA ALA A 6 12.46 29.34 -1.16
C ALA A 6 13.13 28.65 0.05
N TRP A 7 12.72 27.41 0.33
CA TRP A 7 13.30 26.59 1.40
C TRP A 7 14.80 26.37 1.15
N SER A 8 15.62 26.44 2.20
CA SER A 8 17.08 26.31 2.06
C SER A 8 17.53 24.86 1.82
N LYS A 9 16.67 23.88 2.09
CA LYS A 9 16.89 22.47 1.81
C LYS A 9 15.74 21.88 0.99
N LYS A 10 16.04 20.79 0.29
CA LYS A 10 15.11 20.03 -0.55
C LYS A 10 15.00 18.61 -0.02
N HIS A 11 13.90 17.93 -0.33
CA HIS A 11 13.71 16.56 0.06
C HIS A 11 14.45 15.60 -0.87
N LYS A 12 15.38 14.81 -0.30
CA LYS A 12 15.90 13.61 -0.94
C LYS A 12 14.93 12.45 -0.75
N VAL A 13 14.68 11.69 -1.82
CA VAL A 13 13.70 10.60 -1.88
C VAL A 13 14.38 9.27 -2.20
N THR A 14 14.02 8.22 -1.44
CA THR A 14 14.46 6.85 -1.70
C THR A 14 13.27 5.90 -1.79
N VAL A 15 13.25 5.07 -2.83
CA VAL A 15 12.34 3.92 -2.96
C VAL A 15 13.03 2.67 -2.45
N VAL A 16 12.50 2.11 -1.37
CA VAL A 16 12.96 0.86 -0.77
C VAL A 16 12.18 -0.29 -1.41
N GLY A 17 12.69 -0.79 -2.53
CA GLY A 17 12.14 -1.93 -3.26
C GLY A 17 12.16 -1.73 -4.78
N SER A 18 12.51 -2.80 -5.50
CA SER A 18 12.80 -2.77 -6.94
C SER A 18 12.01 -3.80 -7.77
N GLY A 19 10.96 -4.38 -7.19
CA GLY A 19 10.05 -5.25 -7.93
C GLY A 19 9.24 -4.48 -8.98
N ASN A 20 8.29 -5.15 -9.64
CA ASN A 20 7.48 -4.56 -10.70
C ASN A 20 6.81 -3.23 -10.29
N TRP A 21 6.12 -3.23 -9.14
CA TRP A 21 5.50 -2.01 -8.60
C TRP A 21 6.52 -1.01 -8.03
N GLY A 22 7.69 -1.49 -7.56
CA GLY A 22 8.76 -0.65 -7.00
C GLY A 22 9.40 0.22 -8.08
N CYS A 23 9.69 -0.40 -9.23
CA CYS A 23 10.16 0.33 -10.41
C CYS A 23 9.11 1.30 -10.96
N THR A 24 7.83 0.90 -10.95
CA THR A 24 6.74 1.76 -11.45
C THR A 24 6.58 3.02 -10.61
N ILE A 25 6.56 2.89 -9.27
CA ILE A 25 6.46 4.05 -8.39
C ILE A 25 7.74 4.89 -8.41
N ALA A 26 8.90 4.26 -8.54
CA ALA A 26 10.18 4.95 -8.68
C ALA A 26 10.26 5.78 -9.97
N LYS A 27 9.71 5.29 -11.09
CA LYS A 27 9.56 6.08 -12.34
C LYS A 27 8.74 7.34 -12.10
N ILE A 28 7.55 7.22 -11.50
CA ILE A 28 6.67 8.36 -11.19
C ILE A 28 7.38 9.39 -10.31
N VAL A 29 8.01 8.92 -9.24
CA VAL A 29 8.73 9.77 -8.28
C VAL A 29 9.88 10.50 -8.96
N ALA A 30 10.72 9.80 -9.73
CA ALA A 30 11.84 10.40 -10.45
C ALA A 30 11.41 11.42 -11.52
N GLU A 31 10.27 11.21 -12.19
CA GLU A 31 9.70 12.23 -13.09
C GLU A 31 9.30 13.51 -12.36
N ASN A 32 8.69 13.38 -11.18
CA ASN A 32 8.20 14.51 -10.40
C ASN A 32 9.32 15.23 -9.65
N THR A 33 10.33 14.52 -9.11
CA THR A 33 11.48 15.19 -8.49
C THR A 33 12.25 16.05 -9.49
N LYS A 34 12.35 15.59 -10.75
CA LYS A 34 12.92 16.36 -11.86
C LYS A 34 12.08 17.59 -12.22
N GLN A 35 10.76 17.49 -12.19
CA GLN A 35 9.84 18.60 -12.49
C GLN A 35 9.76 19.64 -11.36
N HIS A 36 9.96 19.22 -10.11
CA HIS A 36 9.76 20.03 -8.90
C HIS A 36 11.07 20.23 -8.13
N SER A 37 12.08 20.74 -8.84
CA SER A 37 13.43 20.98 -8.30
C SER A 37 13.50 22.03 -7.19
N ASP A 38 12.42 22.77 -6.93
CA ASP A 38 12.26 23.67 -5.79
C ASP A 38 11.93 22.92 -4.48
N LEU A 39 11.36 21.72 -4.57
CA LEU A 39 10.93 20.91 -3.42
C LEU A 39 11.83 19.68 -3.19
N PHE A 40 12.33 19.07 -4.27
CA PHE A 40 13.04 17.79 -4.23
C PHE A 40 14.45 17.89 -4.82
N GLU A 41 15.35 17.04 -4.32
CA GLU A 41 16.58 16.72 -5.04
C GLU A 41 16.22 15.93 -6.31
N GLU A 42 16.89 16.22 -7.43
CA GLU A 42 16.56 15.59 -8.71
C GLU A 42 16.80 14.08 -8.67
N GLU A 43 17.90 13.65 -8.05
CA GLU A 43 18.27 12.24 -7.96
C GLU A 43 17.35 11.48 -6.99
N VAL A 44 16.86 10.32 -7.45
CA VAL A 44 16.07 9.38 -6.64
C VAL A 44 16.85 8.09 -6.50
N GLN A 45 17.03 7.64 -5.26
CA GLN A 45 17.65 6.34 -4.99
C GLN A 45 16.59 5.24 -5.02
N MET A 46 16.89 4.11 -5.65
CA MET A 46 16.07 2.90 -5.60
C MET A 46 16.92 1.75 -5.09
N TRP A 47 16.58 1.25 -3.90
CA TRP A 47 17.23 0.06 -3.38
C TRP A 47 16.83 -1.17 -4.19
N VAL A 48 17.83 -1.87 -4.71
CA VAL A 48 17.69 -3.12 -5.46
C VAL A 48 18.41 -4.21 -4.69
N TYR A 49 17.71 -5.28 -4.31
CA TYR A 49 18.40 -6.48 -3.82
C TYR A 49 19.29 -7.02 -4.93
N GLU A 50 20.60 -7.09 -4.70
CA GLU A 50 21.55 -7.42 -5.76
C GLU A 50 21.38 -8.87 -6.21
N GLU A 51 21.25 -9.04 -7.51
CA GLU A 51 21.12 -10.33 -8.19
C GLU A 51 22.00 -10.32 -9.43
N GLU A 52 22.55 -11.48 -9.76
CA GLU A 52 23.18 -11.69 -11.06
C GLU A 52 22.12 -12.14 -12.06
N VAL A 53 21.93 -11.36 -13.13
CA VAL A 53 20.89 -11.57 -14.13
C VAL A 53 21.54 -11.60 -15.51
N THR A 54 21.22 -12.63 -16.29
CA THR A 54 21.48 -12.67 -17.72
C THR A 54 20.37 -11.92 -18.43
N ILE A 55 20.72 -10.96 -19.30
CA ILE A 55 19.73 -10.20 -20.06
C ILE A 55 18.94 -11.17 -20.96
N PRO A 56 17.59 -11.20 -20.90
CA PRO A 56 16.79 -12.09 -21.72
C PRO A 56 17.06 -11.90 -23.23
N LYS A 57 17.07 -12.99 -24.00
CA LYS A 57 17.39 -12.96 -25.45
C LYS A 57 16.41 -12.14 -26.28
N ASP A 58 15.20 -11.95 -25.79
CA ASP A 58 14.14 -11.13 -26.36
C ASP A 58 14.22 -9.66 -25.92
N SER A 59 15.13 -9.31 -24.99
CA SER A 59 15.38 -7.91 -24.60
C SER A 59 16.15 -7.17 -25.70
N LYS A 60 15.78 -5.90 -25.93
CA LYS A 60 16.51 -4.99 -26.84
C LYS A 60 17.96 -4.71 -26.42
N HIS A 61 18.33 -5.03 -25.18
CA HIS A 61 19.68 -4.84 -24.62
C HIS A 61 20.53 -6.12 -24.66
N TYR A 62 20.00 -7.22 -25.20
CA TYR A 62 20.73 -8.47 -25.31
C TYR A 62 21.92 -8.32 -26.28
N ASP A 63 23.07 -8.80 -25.84
CA ASP A 63 24.30 -8.84 -26.64
C ASP A 63 24.82 -10.27 -26.67
N ALA A 64 24.79 -10.89 -27.85
CA ALA A 64 25.26 -12.26 -28.04
C ALA A 64 26.76 -12.43 -27.76
N SER A 65 27.54 -11.35 -27.75
CA SER A 65 28.95 -11.36 -27.36
C SER A 65 29.16 -11.36 -25.83
N ASN A 66 28.12 -11.03 -25.05
CA ASN A 66 28.16 -10.95 -23.60
C ASN A 66 26.88 -11.52 -22.96
N ASP A 67 26.73 -12.84 -23.04
CA ASP A 67 25.63 -13.62 -22.43
C ASP A 67 25.92 -14.01 -20.96
N SER A 68 26.87 -13.33 -20.31
CA SER A 68 27.24 -13.62 -18.92
C SER A 68 26.30 -12.94 -17.92
N PRO A 69 26.03 -13.56 -16.75
CA PRO A 69 25.29 -12.91 -15.67
C PRO A 69 25.97 -11.59 -15.26
N GLN A 70 25.17 -10.53 -15.13
CA GLN A 70 25.62 -9.20 -14.72
C GLN A 70 24.83 -8.73 -13.51
N LYS A 71 25.42 -7.85 -12.69
CA LYS A 71 24.73 -7.22 -11.57
C LYS A 71 23.50 -6.45 -12.07
N LEU A 72 22.33 -6.74 -11.51
CA LEU A 72 21.08 -6.11 -11.88
C LEU A 72 21.15 -4.58 -11.70
N THR A 73 21.80 -4.10 -10.65
CA THR A 73 22.01 -2.65 -10.42
C THR A 73 22.78 -1.99 -11.57
N SER A 74 23.85 -2.63 -12.04
CA SER A 74 24.65 -2.15 -13.18
C SER A 74 23.83 -2.13 -14.47
N ILE A 75 23.00 -3.15 -14.72
CA ILE A 75 22.10 -3.20 -15.88
C ILE A 75 21.11 -2.03 -15.82
N ILE A 76 20.45 -1.83 -14.67
CA ILE A 76 19.46 -0.76 -14.50
C ILE A 76 20.12 0.61 -14.67
N ASN A 77 21.28 0.87 -14.06
CA ASN A 77 21.94 2.17 -14.17
C ASN A 77 22.49 2.45 -15.58
N LYS A 78 22.87 1.41 -16.34
CA LYS A 78 23.38 1.55 -17.71
C LYS A 78 22.27 1.77 -18.74
N TYR A 79 21.22 0.96 -18.67
CA TYR A 79 20.16 0.93 -19.68
C TYR A 79 18.89 1.68 -19.26
N HIS A 80 18.82 2.09 -17.98
CA HIS A 80 17.65 2.67 -17.34
C HIS A 80 16.40 1.81 -17.57
N GLU A 81 16.55 0.50 -17.33
CA GLU A 81 15.48 -0.49 -17.47
C GLU A 81 15.71 -1.64 -16.49
N ASN A 82 14.67 -2.04 -15.76
CA ASN A 82 14.71 -3.26 -14.95
C ASN A 82 14.25 -4.45 -15.78
N VAL A 83 15.20 -5.04 -16.52
CA VAL A 83 14.96 -6.13 -17.49
C VAL A 83 14.30 -7.38 -16.89
N LYS A 84 14.35 -7.55 -15.56
CA LYS A 84 13.78 -8.71 -14.87
C LYS A 84 12.36 -8.43 -14.37
N TYR A 85 12.15 -7.30 -13.70
CA TYR A 85 10.91 -7.04 -12.97
C TYR A 85 9.95 -6.09 -13.69
N LEU A 86 10.45 -5.24 -14.59
CA LEU A 86 9.65 -4.31 -15.39
C LEU A 86 10.26 -4.15 -16.80
N PRO A 87 10.30 -5.23 -17.60
CA PRO A 87 10.93 -5.22 -18.92
C PRO A 87 10.20 -4.27 -19.88
N ASN A 88 10.95 -3.72 -20.83
CA ASN A 88 10.46 -2.83 -21.89
C ASN A 88 9.93 -1.46 -21.42
N ILE A 89 10.14 -1.10 -20.16
CA ILE A 89 9.79 0.22 -19.64
C ILE A 89 11.07 1.03 -19.40
N GLN A 90 11.13 2.20 -20.04
CA GLN A 90 12.21 3.15 -19.85
C GLN A 90 12.05 3.86 -18.50
N LEU A 91 13.05 3.74 -17.63
CA LEU A 91 13.15 4.46 -16.36
C LEU A 91 13.83 5.82 -16.58
N PRO A 92 13.52 6.85 -15.77
CA PRO A 92 14.20 8.14 -15.82
C PRO A 92 15.69 8.04 -15.47
N ALA A 93 16.53 8.84 -16.13
CA ALA A 93 17.98 8.78 -15.94
C ALA A 93 18.45 9.24 -14.55
N ASN A 94 17.62 10.03 -13.84
CA ASN A 94 17.84 10.47 -12.47
C ASN A 94 17.40 9.43 -11.42
N LEU A 95 16.96 8.23 -11.83
CA LEU A 95 16.69 7.12 -10.94
C LEU A 95 17.90 6.19 -10.84
N ILE A 96 18.49 6.09 -9.65
CA ILE A 96 19.74 5.37 -9.41
C ILE A 96 19.46 4.07 -8.65
N ALA A 97 19.77 2.95 -9.28
CA ALA A 97 19.72 1.63 -8.65
C ALA A 97 20.93 1.43 -7.72
N ASN A 98 20.65 1.11 -6.46
CA ASN A 98 21.64 0.99 -5.41
C ASN A 98 21.53 -0.38 -4.69
N PRO A 99 22.59 -1.19 -4.62
CA PRO A 99 22.54 -2.50 -3.97
C PRO A 99 22.53 -2.42 -2.44
N SER A 100 23.06 -1.34 -1.87
CA SER A 100 23.15 -1.16 -0.42
C SER A 100 21.93 -0.39 0.07
N VAL A 101 21.10 -1.04 0.89
CA VAL A 101 19.90 -0.40 1.45
C VAL A 101 20.27 0.75 2.38
N GLU A 102 21.36 0.62 3.13
CA GLU A 102 21.88 1.63 4.05
C GLU A 102 22.38 2.88 3.31
N ASP A 103 23.12 2.68 2.22
CA ASP A 103 23.61 3.77 1.37
C ASP A 103 22.45 4.45 0.62
N ALA A 104 21.51 3.66 0.10
CA ALA A 104 20.36 4.18 -0.64
C ALA A 104 19.49 5.13 0.21
N VAL A 105 19.32 4.86 1.50
CA VAL A 105 18.52 5.71 2.40
C VAL A 105 19.32 6.84 3.05
N ALA A 106 20.64 6.85 2.89
CA ALA A 106 21.49 7.82 3.57
C ALA A 106 21.10 9.25 3.19
N ASN A 107 20.83 10.07 4.20
CA ASN A 107 20.35 11.46 4.08
C ASN A 107 18.98 11.62 3.39
N SER A 108 18.24 10.54 3.17
CA SER A 108 16.90 10.62 2.58
C SER A 108 15.87 11.04 3.61
N SER A 109 15.11 12.07 3.27
CA SER A 109 14.06 12.61 4.12
C SER A 109 12.70 11.98 3.84
N VAL A 110 12.50 11.44 2.64
CA VAL A 110 11.29 10.69 2.25
C VAL A 110 11.67 9.28 1.85
N LEU A 111 11.04 8.30 2.49
CA LEU A 111 11.25 6.87 2.24
C LEU A 111 9.95 6.24 1.72
N ILE A 112 10.00 5.58 0.56
CA ILE A 112 8.86 4.93 -0.06
C ILE A 112 9.08 3.43 0.02
N PHE A 113 8.27 2.71 0.79
CA PHE A 113 8.44 1.28 1.00
C PHE A 113 7.58 0.51 0.04
N ASN A 114 8.21 -0.25 -0.85
CA ASN A 114 7.49 -1.13 -1.77
C ASN A 114 8.21 -2.47 -1.96
N LEU A 115 8.15 -3.28 -0.91
CA LEU A 115 8.72 -4.62 -0.87
C LEU A 115 7.67 -5.64 -0.42
N PRO A 116 7.83 -6.93 -0.77
CA PRO A 116 7.01 -7.99 -0.21
C PRO A 116 7.04 -7.98 1.32
N HIS A 117 5.87 -8.11 1.96
CA HIS A 117 5.71 -7.89 3.41
C HIS A 117 6.62 -8.77 4.28
N GLN A 118 6.96 -9.99 3.83
CA GLN A 118 7.86 -10.90 4.53
C GLN A 118 9.27 -10.33 4.77
N PHE A 119 9.67 -9.29 4.01
CA PHE A 119 10.99 -8.66 4.15
C PHE A 119 10.98 -7.43 5.07
N ILE A 120 9.82 -6.90 5.47
CA ILE A 120 9.70 -5.68 6.30
C ILE A 120 10.56 -5.80 7.58
N GLY A 121 10.43 -6.91 8.31
CA GLY A 121 11.16 -7.10 9.57
C GLY A 121 12.69 -7.16 9.42
N ARG A 122 13.20 -7.66 8.29
CA ARG A 122 14.65 -7.66 8.00
C ARG A 122 15.13 -6.27 7.61
N ILE A 123 14.40 -5.60 6.72
CA ILE A 123 14.78 -4.30 6.17
C ILE A 123 14.72 -3.21 7.23
N THR A 124 13.68 -3.18 8.06
CA THR A 124 13.59 -2.21 9.17
C THR A 124 14.77 -2.32 10.14
N LYS A 125 15.21 -3.55 10.47
CA LYS A 125 16.41 -3.77 11.30
C LYS A 125 17.70 -3.27 10.66
N GLN A 126 17.87 -3.45 9.34
CA GLN A 126 19.05 -2.94 8.62
C GLN A 126 19.07 -1.42 8.56
N LEU A 127 17.90 -0.80 8.39
CA LEU A 127 17.75 0.65 8.30
C LEU A 127 17.85 1.37 9.65
N GLN A 128 17.71 0.66 10.76
CA GLN A 128 17.76 1.25 12.09
C GLN A 128 19.12 1.92 12.34
N GLY A 129 19.09 3.24 12.63
CA GLY A 129 20.30 4.04 12.84
C GLY A 129 20.95 4.59 11.55
N HIS A 130 20.47 4.21 10.37
CA HIS A 130 21.00 4.66 9.07
C HIS A 130 20.10 5.68 8.35
N ILE A 131 18.91 5.97 8.89
CA ILE A 131 17.97 6.95 8.35
C ILE A 131 18.05 8.29 9.07
N LEU A 132 17.60 9.36 8.42
CA LEU A 132 17.39 10.64 9.11
C LEU A 132 16.32 10.47 10.19
N PRO A 133 16.54 10.98 11.42
CA PRO A 133 15.60 10.79 12.53
C PRO A 133 14.27 11.52 12.34
N PHE A 134 14.21 12.48 11.41
CA PHE A 134 12.99 13.19 11.02
C PHE A 134 12.43 12.71 9.66
N ALA A 135 12.95 11.63 9.08
CA ALA A 135 12.42 11.11 7.84
C ALA A 135 10.93 10.76 7.96
N ARG A 136 10.22 10.71 6.84
CA ARG A 136 8.84 10.24 6.76
C ARG A 136 8.69 9.16 5.71
N GLY A 137 7.78 8.23 5.97
CA GLY A 137 7.52 7.07 5.14
C GLY A 137 6.20 7.15 4.38
N ILE A 138 6.13 6.50 3.22
CA ILE A 138 4.89 6.06 2.59
C ILE A 138 5.02 4.58 2.28
N SER A 139 4.12 3.75 2.81
CA SER A 139 4.06 2.33 2.48
C SER A 139 3.16 2.09 1.28
N CYS A 140 3.70 1.52 0.21
CA CYS A 140 2.94 1.00 -0.93
C CYS A 140 2.60 -0.50 -0.77
N ILE A 141 2.87 -1.07 0.40
CA ILE A 141 2.69 -2.50 0.68
C ILE A 141 1.22 -2.74 1.00
N LYS A 142 0.53 -3.47 0.13
CA LYS A 142 -0.87 -3.87 0.33
C LYS A 142 -0.96 -5.04 1.31
N GLY A 143 -1.86 -4.90 2.29
CA GLY A 143 -2.14 -5.92 3.29
C GLY A 143 -2.08 -5.36 4.71
N VAL A 144 -2.37 -6.24 5.66
CA VAL A 144 -2.24 -5.99 7.10
C VAL A 144 -1.59 -7.22 7.72
N ASN A 145 -0.99 -7.06 8.89
CA ASN A 145 -0.53 -8.18 9.69
C ASN A 145 -1.60 -8.50 10.72
N VAL A 146 -2.16 -9.71 10.67
CA VAL A 146 -3.24 -10.12 11.58
C VAL A 146 -2.79 -11.35 12.37
N THR A 147 -3.00 -11.28 13.67
CA THR A 147 -2.84 -12.38 14.62
C THR A 147 -4.17 -12.62 15.32
N ALA A 148 -4.34 -13.73 16.03
CA ALA A 148 -5.56 -13.96 16.80
C ALA A 148 -5.88 -12.80 17.77
N SER A 149 -4.87 -12.19 18.39
CA SER A 149 -5.07 -11.13 19.38
C SER A 149 -5.06 -9.71 18.82
N GLU A 150 -4.39 -9.46 17.70
CA GLU A 150 -4.15 -8.10 17.22
C GLU A 150 -4.06 -8.02 15.70
N ILE A 151 -4.58 -6.93 15.15
CA ILE A 151 -4.35 -6.47 13.79
C ILE A 151 -3.44 -5.24 13.80
N SER A 152 -2.41 -5.23 12.98
CA SER A 152 -1.49 -4.11 12.79
C SER A 152 -1.29 -3.78 11.32
N LEU A 153 -1.11 -2.50 11.02
CA LEU A 153 -0.86 -2.05 9.65
C LEU A 153 0.64 -2.13 9.34
N PHE A 154 0.99 -2.41 8.08
CA PHE A 154 2.40 -2.40 7.68
C PHE A 154 3.04 -1.02 7.79
N SER A 155 2.27 0.06 7.58
CA SER A 155 2.73 1.43 7.82
C SER A 155 3.15 1.65 9.27
N GLU A 156 2.35 1.22 10.24
CA GLU A 156 2.68 1.28 11.66
C GLU A 156 3.89 0.41 12.00
N TRP A 157 3.95 -0.81 11.49
CA TRP A 157 5.08 -1.70 11.75
C TRP A 157 6.41 -1.10 11.23
N ILE A 158 6.38 -0.49 10.04
CA ILE A 158 7.54 0.24 9.50
C ILE A 158 7.87 1.44 10.39
N GLY A 159 6.87 2.23 10.78
CA GLY A 159 7.05 3.43 11.59
C GLY A 159 7.63 3.14 12.97
N GLU A 160 7.08 2.16 13.69
CA GLU A 160 7.58 1.68 14.98
C GLU A 160 9.00 1.13 14.88
N GLY A 161 9.29 0.33 13.84
CA GLY A 161 10.61 -0.26 13.64
C GLY A 161 11.71 0.75 13.35
N LEU A 162 11.35 1.91 12.78
CA LEU A 162 12.30 2.92 12.33
C LEU A 162 12.30 4.22 13.16
N GLY A 163 11.31 4.43 14.02
CA GLY A 163 11.17 5.69 14.76
C GLY A 163 10.65 6.85 13.91
N ILE A 164 9.89 6.58 12.85
CA ILE A 164 9.37 7.59 11.91
C ILE A 164 7.87 7.45 11.69
N TYR A 165 7.22 8.51 11.20
CA TYR A 165 5.83 8.42 10.78
C TYR A 165 5.75 7.88 9.35
N CYS A 166 4.79 6.99 9.10
CA CYS A 166 4.62 6.33 7.81
C CYS A 166 3.14 6.32 7.40
N GLY A 167 2.84 6.94 6.25
CA GLY A 167 1.53 6.86 5.61
C GLY A 167 1.36 5.60 4.76
N ALA A 168 0.29 5.54 3.97
CA ALA A 168 -0.01 4.40 3.11
C ALA A 168 -0.51 4.83 1.72
N LEU A 169 -0.22 4.03 0.70
CA LEU A 169 -0.71 4.18 -0.67
C LEU A 169 -1.42 2.90 -1.09
N SER A 170 -2.66 3.03 -1.53
CA SER A 170 -3.44 1.94 -2.13
C SER A 170 -4.41 2.47 -3.19
N GLY A 171 -4.90 1.61 -4.08
CA GLY A 171 -5.77 2.00 -5.18
C GLY A 171 -5.91 0.94 -6.27
N ALA A 172 -6.81 1.18 -7.22
CA ALA A 172 -7.00 0.35 -8.41
C ALA A 172 -5.88 0.57 -9.43
N ASN A 173 -4.68 0.07 -9.12
CA ASN A 173 -3.44 0.54 -9.76
C ASN A 173 -2.52 -0.60 -10.22
N ILE A 174 -2.88 -1.27 -11.33
CA ILE A 174 -2.07 -2.35 -11.89
C ILE A 174 -0.73 -1.79 -12.41
N ALA A 175 0.37 -2.32 -11.86
CA ALA A 175 1.71 -1.80 -12.08
C ALA A 175 2.14 -1.65 -13.55
N ASN A 176 1.96 -2.70 -14.36
CA ASN A 176 2.33 -2.65 -15.79
C ASN A 176 1.52 -1.60 -16.57
N GLU A 177 0.25 -1.38 -16.23
CA GLU A 177 -0.59 -0.39 -16.92
C GLU A 177 -0.10 1.02 -16.63
N ILE A 178 0.31 1.27 -15.40
CA ILE A 178 0.80 2.57 -14.94
C ILE A 178 2.20 2.86 -15.46
N ALA A 179 3.05 1.82 -15.52
CA ALA A 179 4.35 1.92 -16.16
C ALA A 179 4.23 2.25 -17.66
N MET A 180 3.15 1.78 -18.31
CA MET A 180 2.75 2.13 -19.68
C MET A 180 1.94 3.44 -19.78
N GLU A 181 1.86 4.21 -18.69
CA GLU A 181 1.17 5.50 -18.62
C GLU A 181 -0.32 5.44 -18.99
N LYS A 182 -0.96 4.29 -18.78
CA LYS A 182 -2.41 4.18 -18.87
C LYS A 182 -3.02 4.87 -17.66
N TRP A 183 -4.05 5.66 -17.92
CA TRP A 183 -4.72 6.45 -16.89
C TRP A 183 -5.33 5.57 -15.80
N CYS A 184 -5.05 5.92 -14.54
CA CYS A 184 -5.72 5.37 -13.36
C CYS A 184 -5.65 6.34 -12.18
N GLU A 185 -6.20 5.91 -11.04
CA GLU A 185 -6.24 6.69 -9.80
C GLU A 185 -5.71 5.88 -8.61
N THR A 186 -5.15 6.59 -7.63
CA THR A 186 -4.73 6.03 -6.34
C THR A 186 -5.16 6.93 -5.20
N THR A 187 -5.23 6.36 -4.00
CA THR A 187 -5.38 7.11 -2.76
C THR A 187 -4.10 7.01 -1.95
N ILE A 188 -3.64 8.14 -1.43
CA ILE A 188 -2.54 8.20 -0.46
C ILE A 188 -3.11 8.75 0.84
N ALA A 189 -2.95 7.98 1.90
CA ALA A 189 -3.26 8.39 3.24
C ALA A 189 -2.00 8.86 3.97
N TYR A 190 -2.06 10.08 4.50
CA TYR A 190 -1.00 10.65 5.31
C TYR A 190 -1.64 11.65 6.27
N ASP A 191 -1.61 11.39 7.57
CA ASP A 191 -2.07 12.35 8.57
C ASP A 191 -0.85 13.04 9.18
N PRO A 192 -0.54 14.30 8.79
CA PRO A 192 0.69 14.95 9.23
C PRO A 192 0.79 14.99 10.76
N PRO A 193 1.90 14.52 11.37
CA PRO A 193 2.10 14.66 12.79
C PRO A 193 1.94 16.13 13.23
N SER A 194 1.31 16.38 14.38
CA SER A 194 1.06 17.75 14.88
C SER A 194 2.35 18.57 15.00
N MET A 195 3.47 17.94 15.35
CA MET A 195 4.79 18.57 15.40
C MET A 195 5.33 19.06 14.05
N ASP A 196 4.82 18.51 12.94
CA ASP A 196 5.16 18.93 11.57
C ASP A 196 4.17 19.99 11.05
N SER A 197 3.04 20.17 11.74
CA SER A 197 2.02 21.14 11.37
C SER A 197 2.53 22.57 11.62
N ARG A 198 2.87 23.26 10.54
CA ARG A 198 3.31 24.67 10.57
C ARG A 198 2.15 25.67 10.45
N ALA A 199 0.91 25.19 10.51
CA ALA A 199 -0.30 26.00 10.44
C ALA A 199 -0.96 26.14 11.82
N THR A 200 -0.95 27.35 12.38
CA THR A 200 -1.93 27.77 13.38
C THR A 200 -3.21 28.22 12.66
N THR A 201 -4.04 27.28 12.20
CA THR A 201 -5.33 27.65 11.59
C THR A 201 -6.42 26.63 11.92
N PRO A 202 -7.55 27.06 12.50
CA PRO A 202 -8.60 26.15 12.98
C PRO A 202 -9.39 25.54 11.82
N THR A 203 -9.47 24.23 11.77
CA THR A 203 -10.33 23.48 10.83
C THR A 203 -11.67 23.17 11.49
N GLY A 204 -12.63 24.10 11.38
CA GLY A 204 -14.01 23.82 11.78
C GLY A 204 -14.99 24.97 11.51
N PRO A 205 -16.18 24.70 10.93
CA PRO A 205 -17.24 25.70 10.84
C PRO A 205 -18.02 25.72 12.16
N SER A 206 -17.49 26.44 13.15
CA SER A 206 -18.14 26.98 14.38
C SER A 206 -17.18 26.90 15.57
N PRO A 207 -17.13 27.92 16.45
CA PRO A 207 -16.34 27.88 17.66
C PRO A 207 -17.10 27.04 18.70
N SER A 208 -16.89 25.73 18.73
CA SER A 208 -17.08 25.01 19.99
C SER A 208 -15.91 25.43 20.88
N SER A 209 -16.24 25.94 22.06
CA SER A 209 -15.30 26.40 23.07
C SER A 209 -14.54 25.22 23.68
N SER A 210 -13.63 24.62 22.92
CA SER A 210 -12.54 23.84 23.48
C SER A 210 -11.54 24.86 24.00
N GLN A 211 -11.33 24.89 25.31
CA GLN A 211 -10.28 25.68 25.92
C GLN A 211 -8.94 25.29 25.27
N VAL A 212 -8.45 26.12 24.36
CA VAL A 212 -7.07 26.01 23.86
C VAL A 212 -6.20 26.30 25.06
N ASN A 213 -5.65 25.24 25.65
CA ASN A 213 -4.70 25.37 26.74
C ASN A 213 -3.40 25.94 26.13
N LEU A 214 -3.24 27.27 26.20
CA LEU A 214 -2.09 28.04 25.68
C LEU A 214 -0.73 27.62 26.27
N THR A 215 -0.72 26.62 27.16
CA THR A 215 0.46 26.04 27.81
C THR A 215 0.97 24.76 27.13
N ILE A 216 0.24 24.18 26.16
CA ILE A 216 0.68 23.00 25.41
C ILE A 216 1.19 23.47 24.05
N THR A 217 2.50 23.34 23.81
CA THR A 217 3.05 23.60 22.47
C THR A 217 2.78 22.40 21.57
N PRO A 218 2.74 22.53 20.23
CA PRO A 218 2.61 21.38 19.32
C PRO A 218 3.73 20.32 19.49
N ALA A 219 4.83 20.68 20.15
CA ALA A 219 5.90 19.76 20.53
C ALA A 219 5.57 18.88 21.76
N ASP A 220 4.53 19.22 22.52
CA ASP A 220 4.06 18.51 23.71
C ASP A 220 2.86 17.59 23.42
N GLU A 221 2.29 17.64 22.21
CA GLU A 221 1.24 16.71 21.80
C GLU A 221 1.83 15.35 21.41
N GLU A 222 1.45 14.31 22.16
CA GLU A 222 1.86 12.94 21.86
C GLU A 222 1.21 12.45 20.55
N HIS A 223 2.04 11.96 19.64
CA HIS A 223 1.59 11.34 18.39
C HIS A 223 0.67 10.15 18.68
N LYS A 224 -0.48 10.09 18.02
CA LYS A 224 -1.42 8.96 18.11
C LYS A 224 -1.21 7.95 16.99
N ASP A 225 -1.33 6.68 17.31
CA ASP A 225 -1.34 5.56 16.35
C ASP A 225 -2.66 5.50 15.57
N VAL A 226 -2.78 4.57 14.62
CA VAL A 226 -3.99 4.47 13.78
C VAL A 226 -5.20 3.91 14.53
N LYS A 227 -5.04 3.48 15.79
CA LYS A 227 -6.14 3.10 16.69
C LYS A 227 -6.51 4.24 17.65
N GLY A 228 -5.91 5.43 17.50
CA GLY A 228 -6.14 6.60 18.34
C GLY A 228 -5.42 6.56 19.70
N ARG A 229 -4.53 5.58 19.93
CA ARG A 229 -3.77 5.44 21.18
C ARG A 229 -2.48 6.24 21.10
N VAL A 230 -1.89 6.58 22.24
CA VAL A 230 -0.56 7.17 22.28
C VAL A 230 0.45 6.22 21.63
N SER A 231 1.12 6.69 20.58
CA SER A 231 2.08 5.91 19.81
C SER A 231 3.33 5.62 20.65
N LYS A 232 3.88 4.42 20.50
CA LYS A 232 5.19 4.07 21.08
C LYS A 232 6.34 4.78 20.35
N THR A 233 6.08 5.28 19.14
CA THR A 233 7.07 5.90 18.27
C THR A 233 7.30 7.35 18.67
N LYS A 234 8.51 7.66 19.14
CA LYS A 234 8.93 9.04 19.41
C LYS A 234 9.40 9.71 18.13
N LEU A 235 8.54 10.52 17.53
CA LEU A 235 8.83 11.24 16.31
C LEU A 235 9.77 12.43 16.56
N LYS A 236 10.52 12.82 15.52
CA LYS A 236 11.30 14.07 15.48
C LYS A 236 10.72 14.99 14.41
N ALA A 237 10.52 16.26 14.75
CA ALA A 237 9.95 17.25 13.84
C ALA A 237 10.82 17.46 12.59
N VAL A 238 10.18 17.68 11.44
CA VAL A 238 10.87 18.05 10.20
C VAL A 238 11.45 19.47 10.33
N PRO A 239 12.78 19.68 10.13
CA PRO A 239 13.41 20.99 10.29
C PRO A 239 12.80 22.07 9.40
N SER A 240 12.70 23.31 9.91
CA SER A 240 12.09 24.46 9.21
C SER A 240 12.75 24.84 7.89
N GLU A 241 13.99 24.37 7.65
CA GLU A 241 14.74 24.54 6.42
C GLU A 241 14.17 23.74 5.23
N TYR A 242 13.39 22.69 5.50
CA TYR A 242 12.73 21.86 4.48
C TYR A 242 11.30 22.31 4.23
N PRO A 243 10.75 22.05 3.02
CA PRO A 243 9.31 22.11 2.78
C PRO A 243 8.51 21.29 3.82
N PRO A 244 7.27 21.67 4.14
CA PRO A 244 6.41 20.86 4.99
C PRO A 244 6.06 19.54 4.30
N MET A 245 6.10 18.44 5.05
CA MET A 245 5.66 17.13 4.57
C MET A 245 4.17 16.96 4.82
N ASP A 246 3.36 17.54 3.94
CA ASP A 246 1.89 17.54 4.02
C ASP A 246 1.24 16.90 2.78
N HIS A 247 -0.09 16.98 2.70
CA HIS A 247 -0.83 16.47 1.54
C HIS A 247 -0.39 17.10 0.22
N ALA A 248 -0.02 18.38 0.20
CA ALA A 248 0.39 19.05 -1.02
C ALA A 248 1.74 18.52 -1.51
N LEU A 249 2.71 18.32 -0.60
CA LEU A 249 4.01 17.74 -0.94
C LEU A 249 3.85 16.32 -1.50
N PHE A 250 3.12 15.43 -0.80
CA PHE A 250 2.96 14.05 -1.26
C PHE A 250 2.12 13.95 -2.53
N LYS A 251 1.07 14.78 -2.69
CA LYS A 251 0.35 14.86 -3.96
C LYS A 251 1.28 15.28 -5.10
N THR A 252 2.14 16.28 -4.88
CA THR A 252 3.13 16.71 -5.89
C THR A 252 4.13 15.60 -6.22
N LEU A 253 4.59 14.85 -5.21
CA LEU A 253 5.55 13.77 -5.41
C LEU A 253 5.01 12.61 -6.26
N PHE A 254 3.73 12.27 -6.11
CA PHE A 254 3.15 11.07 -6.74
C PHE A 254 2.23 11.36 -7.93
N HIS A 255 1.60 12.52 -8.02
CA HIS A 255 0.58 12.79 -9.04
C HIS A 255 1.20 12.90 -10.44
N ARG A 256 0.59 12.26 -11.44
CA ARG A 256 0.91 12.40 -12.87
C ARG A 256 -0.39 12.54 -13.67
N PRO A 257 -0.36 13.08 -14.91
CA PRO A 257 -1.54 13.11 -15.78
C PRO A 257 -2.19 11.73 -16.02
N TYR A 258 -1.41 10.65 -15.92
CA TYR A 258 -1.90 9.27 -16.04
C TYR A 258 -2.07 8.56 -14.68
N PHE A 259 -1.70 9.19 -13.56
CA PHE A 259 -1.75 8.61 -12.22
C PHE A 259 -2.31 9.64 -11.24
N HIS A 260 -3.63 9.71 -11.14
CA HIS A 260 -4.30 10.70 -10.31
C HIS A 260 -4.27 10.30 -8.84
N VAL A 261 -3.68 11.17 -8.02
CA VAL A 261 -3.59 10.99 -6.57
C VAL A 261 -4.69 11.77 -5.84
N GLN A 262 -5.47 11.05 -5.04
CA GLN A 262 -6.35 11.60 -4.01
C GLN A 262 -5.69 11.46 -2.63
N MET A 263 -5.61 12.56 -1.87
CA MET A 263 -5.03 12.56 -0.52
C MET A 263 -6.13 12.45 0.53
N VAL A 264 -5.90 11.64 1.56
CA VAL A 264 -6.75 11.52 2.76
C VAL A 264 -5.89 11.44 4.02
N SER A 265 -6.46 11.64 5.21
CA SER A 265 -5.76 11.39 6.48
C SER A 265 -5.97 9.96 7.01
N ASP A 266 -6.93 9.21 6.46
CA ASP A 266 -7.32 7.89 6.96
C ASP A 266 -6.35 6.76 6.51
N VAL A 267 -5.24 6.61 7.24
CA VAL A 267 -4.20 5.59 6.98
C VAL A 267 -4.74 4.18 7.19
N ALA A 268 -5.59 3.97 8.19
CA ALA A 268 -6.21 2.68 8.47
C ALA A 268 -7.16 2.25 7.36
N GLY A 269 -8.07 3.13 6.93
CA GLY A 269 -9.03 2.86 5.86
C GLY A 269 -8.34 2.51 4.54
N VAL A 270 -7.31 3.27 4.13
CA VAL A 270 -6.55 2.99 2.90
C VAL A 270 -5.83 1.64 2.96
N SER A 271 -5.25 1.30 4.12
CA SER A 271 -4.51 0.05 4.32
C SER A 271 -5.46 -1.17 4.37
N LEU A 272 -6.56 -1.06 5.12
CA LEU A 272 -7.59 -2.10 5.22
C LEU A 272 -8.30 -2.34 3.89
N GLY A 273 -8.59 -1.29 3.12
CA GLY A 273 -9.18 -1.40 1.78
C GLY A 273 -8.35 -2.28 0.86
N GLY A 274 -7.02 -2.10 0.86
CA GLY A 274 -6.10 -2.92 0.08
C GLY A 274 -5.99 -4.39 0.52
N ALA A 275 -6.24 -4.68 1.81
CA ALA A 275 -6.15 -6.02 2.37
C ALA A 275 -7.45 -6.82 2.22
N LEU A 276 -8.55 -6.28 2.76
CA LEU A 276 -9.82 -6.99 2.91
C LEU A 276 -10.52 -7.26 1.57
N LYS A 277 -10.30 -6.40 0.56
CA LYS A 277 -10.83 -6.61 -0.80
C LYS A 277 -10.46 -7.98 -1.39
N ASN A 278 -9.32 -8.56 -0.97
CA ASN A 278 -8.85 -9.82 -1.53
C ASN A 278 -9.72 -11.00 -1.08
N ILE A 279 -10.32 -10.92 0.11
CA ILE A 279 -11.31 -11.88 0.59
C ILE A 279 -12.57 -11.80 -0.30
N VAL A 280 -13.06 -10.58 -0.55
CA VAL A 280 -14.22 -10.36 -1.41
C VAL A 280 -13.97 -10.78 -2.86
N ALA A 281 -12.74 -10.60 -3.36
CA ALA A 281 -12.35 -11.04 -4.69
C ALA A 281 -12.38 -12.58 -4.84
N LEU A 282 -12.06 -13.33 -3.78
CA LEU A 282 -12.24 -14.80 -3.77
C LEU A 282 -13.74 -15.14 -3.87
N ALA A 283 -14.58 -14.50 -3.06
CA ALA A 283 -16.02 -14.72 -3.09
C ALA A 283 -16.63 -14.43 -4.48
N ALA A 284 -16.24 -13.30 -5.09
CA ALA A 284 -16.64 -12.97 -6.46
C ALA A 284 -16.20 -14.04 -7.47
N GLY A 285 -14.99 -14.59 -7.30
CA GLY A 285 -14.48 -15.67 -8.13
C GLY A 285 -15.26 -16.96 -7.97
N PHE A 286 -15.64 -17.33 -6.74
CA PHE A 286 -16.47 -18.50 -6.47
C PHE A 286 -17.83 -18.41 -7.17
N VAL A 287 -18.52 -17.28 -7.02
CA VAL A 287 -19.83 -17.01 -7.63
C VAL A 287 -19.76 -17.06 -9.16
N GLU A 288 -18.72 -16.46 -9.73
CA GLU A 288 -18.48 -16.46 -11.18
C GLU A 288 -18.18 -17.87 -11.70
N GLY A 289 -17.30 -18.63 -11.03
CA GLY A 289 -16.96 -20.00 -11.43
C GLY A 289 -18.13 -20.97 -11.31
N ARG A 290 -19.08 -20.69 -10.41
CA ARG A 290 -20.33 -21.46 -10.28
C ARG A 290 -21.36 -21.14 -11.38
N GLY A 291 -21.20 -20.02 -12.09
CA GLY A 291 -22.06 -19.61 -13.20
C GLY A 291 -23.35 -18.88 -12.77
N TRP A 292 -23.37 -18.22 -11.61
CA TRP A 292 -24.55 -17.50 -11.11
C TRP A 292 -24.80 -16.14 -11.75
N GLY A 293 -23.83 -15.62 -12.50
CA GLY A 293 -23.94 -14.37 -13.25
C GLY A 293 -23.71 -13.09 -12.45
N ASP A 294 -23.80 -11.96 -13.14
CA ASP A 294 -23.35 -10.65 -12.62
C ASP A 294 -24.17 -10.14 -11.43
N ASN A 295 -25.46 -10.48 -11.33
CA ASN A 295 -26.31 -10.06 -10.21
C ASN A 295 -25.81 -10.65 -8.87
N ALA A 296 -25.47 -11.94 -8.86
CA ALA A 296 -24.94 -12.60 -7.67
C ALA A 296 -23.55 -12.05 -7.31
N LYS A 297 -22.70 -11.82 -8.33
CA LYS A 297 -21.38 -11.20 -8.13
C LYS A 297 -21.50 -9.81 -7.51
N ALA A 298 -22.42 -8.99 -8.02
CA ALA A 298 -22.69 -7.66 -7.48
C ALA A 298 -23.20 -7.69 -6.04
N ALA A 299 -24.08 -8.65 -5.69
CA ALA A 299 -24.57 -8.82 -4.33
C ALA A 299 -23.42 -9.16 -3.34
N VAL A 300 -22.55 -10.09 -3.72
CA VAL A 300 -21.36 -10.46 -2.91
C VAL A 300 -20.39 -9.29 -2.78
N MET A 301 -20.14 -8.54 -3.86
CA MET A 301 -19.28 -7.36 -3.81
C MET A 301 -19.85 -6.28 -2.88
N ARG A 302 -21.16 -6.05 -2.92
CA ARG A 302 -21.85 -5.09 -2.03
C ARG A 302 -21.73 -5.50 -0.56
N VAL A 303 -22.05 -6.77 -0.25
CA VAL A 303 -21.94 -7.29 1.12
C VAL A 303 -20.49 -7.20 1.61
N GLY A 304 -19.54 -7.61 0.79
CA GLY A 304 -18.11 -7.53 1.11
C GLY A 304 -17.64 -6.10 1.38
N LEU A 305 -18.09 -5.13 0.58
CA LEU A 305 -17.80 -3.71 0.84
C LEU A 305 -18.34 -3.26 2.20
N LEU A 306 -19.56 -3.66 2.58
CA LEU A 306 -20.13 -3.31 3.88
C LEU A 306 -19.38 -3.97 5.04
N GLU A 307 -18.96 -5.23 4.88
CA GLU A 307 -18.11 -5.91 5.87
C GLU A 307 -16.75 -5.23 6.01
N MET A 308 -16.15 -4.74 4.91
CA MET A 308 -14.92 -3.94 4.96
C MET A 308 -15.13 -2.64 5.77
N VAL A 309 -16.22 -1.91 5.53
CA VAL A 309 -16.55 -0.69 6.30
C VAL A 309 -16.78 -1.01 7.78
N LYS A 310 -17.57 -2.07 8.06
CA LYS A 310 -17.87 -2.51 9.42
C LYS A 310 -16.60 -2.86 10.17
N PHE A 311 -15.72 -3.65 9.54
CA PHE A 311 -14.43 -4.06 10.10
C PHE A 311 -13.55 -2.86 10.44
N GLY A 312 -13.43 -1.90 9.53
CA GLY A 312 -12.66 -0.68 9.77
C GLY A 312 -13.19 0.14 10.95
N LYS A 313 -14.51 0.39 10.98
CA LYS A 313 -15.14 1.14 12.08
C LYS A 313 -15.05 0.43 13.42
N GLU A 314 -15.15 -0.89 13.43
CA GLU A 314 -15.15 -1.68 14.65
C GLU A 314 -13.76 -1.77 15.28
N PHE A 315 -12.72 -1.98 14.48
CA PHE A 315 -11.37 -2.22 15.00
C PHE A 315 -10.45 -0.99 14.95
N PHE A 316 -10.84 0.08 14.25
CA PHE A 316 -10.08 1.31 14.06
C PHE A 316 -10.97 2.58 14.07
N GLY A 317 -12.11 2.54 14.75
CA GLY A 317 -13.16 3.58 14.68
C GLY A 317 -12.75 5.01 15.08
N GLU A 318 -11.63 5.18 15.79
CA GLU A 318 -11.09 6.50 16.13
C GLU A 318 -10.53 7.26 14.93
N THR A 319 -9.99 6.55 13.93
CA THR A 319 -9.31 7.16 12.78
C THR A 319 -9.96 6.83 11.44
N VAL A 320 -10.71 5.72 11.37
CA VAL A 320 -11.32 5.26 10.13
C VAL A 320 -12.56 6.07 9.77
N HIS A 321 -12.61 6.48 8.50
CA HIS A 321 -13.79 7.09 7.89
C HIS A 321 -14.41 6.12 6.88
N GLY A 322 -15.72 5.86 7.03
CA GLY A 322 -16.45 4.97 6.11
C GLY A 322 -16.35 5.39 4.64
N GLY A 323 -16.28 6.70 4.38
CA GLY A 323 -16.09 7.28 3.05
C GLY A 323 -14.81 6.81 2.35
N THR A 324 -13.76 6.48 3.11
CA THR A 324 -12.50 5.94 2.54
C THR A 324 -12.73 4.65 1.76
N PHE A 325 -13.67 3.81 2.18
CA PHE A 325 -13.99 2.58 1.46
C PHE A 325 -14.94 2.80 0.28
N THR A 326 -15.84 3.78 0.36
CA THR A 326 -16.93 3.95 -0.62
C THR A 326 -16.66 5.01 -1.68
N GLU A 327 -15.77 5.97 -1.41
CA GLU A 327 -15.52 7.13 -2.27
C GLU A 327 -14.10 7.12 -2.88
N GLN A 328 -13.14 6.50 -2.20
CA GLN A 328 -11.73 6.55 -2.58
C GLN A 328 -11.31 5.35 -3.44
N SER A 329 -10.29 5.53 -4.27
CA SER A 329 -9.72 4.46 -5.12
C SER A 329 -9.25 3.25 -4.30
N ALA A 330 -8.67 3.48 -3.11
CA ALA A 330 -8.22 2.41 -2.20
C ALA A 330 -9.34 1.48 -1.69
N GLY A 331 -10.60 1.91 -1.78
CA GLY A 331 -11.77 1.15 -1.40
C GLY A 331 -12.48 0.54 -2.62
N VAL A 332 -13.58 1.17 -3.01
CA VAL A 332 -14.53 0.64 -3.99
C VAL A 332 -13.89 0.37 -5.36
N ALA A 333 -13.00 1.23 -5.84
CA ALA A 333 -12.38 1.04 -7.16
C ALA A 333 -11.44 -0.17 -7.15
N ASP A 334 -10.57 -0.29 -6.13
CA ASP A 334 -9.64 -1.42 -6.03
C ASP A 334 -10.40 -2.73 -5.80
N LEU A 335 -11.52 -2.70 -5.07
CA LEU A 335 -12.43 -3.82 -4.93
C LEU A 335 -13.02 -4.27 -6.27
N ILE A 336 -13.59 -3.35 -7.05
CA ILE A 336 -14.22 -3.65 -8.36
C ILE A 336 -13.20 -4.29 -9.31
N THR A 337 -12.03 -3.67 -9.46
CA THR A 337 -10.98 -4.17 -10.36
C THR A 337 -10.49 -5.55 -9.91
N SER A 338 -10.36 -5.77 -8.61
CA SER A 338 -9.93 -7.07 -8.05
C SER A 338 -10.97 -8.17 -8.29
N CYS A 339 -12.25 -7.86 -8.15
CA CYS A 339 -13.36 -8.79 -8.38
C CYS A 339 -13.64 -9.05 -9.87
N SER A 340 -13.06 -8.27 -10.77
CA SER A 340 -13.26 -8.43 -12.22
C SER A 340 -12.10 -9.16 -12.90
N GLY A 341 -10.87 -9.01 -12.39
CA GLY A 341 -9.69 -9.52 -13.07
C GLY A 341 -8.48 -9.80 -12.21
N GLY A 342 -8.57 -9.68 -10.87
CA GLY A 342 -7.47 -9.94 -9.96
C GLY A 342 -7.08 -11.42 -9.88
N ARG A 343 -5.85 -11.71 -9.41
CA ARG A 343 -5.36 -13.10 -9.23
C ARG A 343 -6.26 -13.92 -8.29
N ASN A 344 -6.67 -13.34 -7.16
CA ASN A 344 -7.60 -13.99 -6.22
C ASN A 344 -8.90 -14.41 -6.91
N PHE A 345 -9.52 -13.49 -7.65
CA PHE A 345 -10.73 -13.77 -8.43
C PHE A 345 -10.53 -14.89 -9.46
N ARG A 346 -9.48 -14.80 -10.29
CA ARG A 346 -9.22 -15.81 -11.34
C ARG A 346 -8.96 -17.19 -10.75
N CYS A 347 -8.15 -17.30 -9.70
CA CYS A 347 -7.84 -18.58 -9.07
C CYS A 347 -9.06 -19.19 -8.39
N ALA A 348 -9.86 -18.39 -7.68
CA ALA A 348 -11.13 -18.83 -7.09
C ALA A 348 -12.12 -19.31 -8.15
N LYS A 349 -12.25 -18.59 -9.27
CA LYS A 349 -13.08 -18.99 -10.42
C LYS A 349 -12.63 -20.34 -10.98
N MET A 350 -11.35 -20.48 -11.31
CA MET A 350 -10.80 -21.72 -11.88
C MET A 350 -10.93 -22.91 -10.93
N ALA A 351 -10.80 -22.70 -9.61
CA ALA A 351 -10.97 -23.74 -8.60
C ALA A 351 -12.38 -24.35 -8.67
N ILE A 352 -13.40 -23.50 -8.76
CA ILE A 352 -14.80 -23.96 -8.89
C ILE A 352 -15.06 -24.62 -10.25
N GLU A 353 -14.60 -24.02 -11.34
CA GLU A 353 -14.79 -24.57 -12.70
C GLU A 353 -14.16 -25.96 -12.88
N ARG A 354 -13.01 -26.19 -12.22
CA ARG A 354 -12.25 -27.45 -12.30
C ARG A 354 -12.61 -28.44 -11.20
N GLY A 355 -13.36 -28.04 -10.18
CA GLY A 355 -13.69 -28.88 -9.02
C GLY A 355 -12.48 -29.21 -8.15
N VAL A 356 -11.53 -28.28 -8.03
CA VAL A 356 -10.29 -28.43 -7.25
C VAL A 356 -10.16 -27.34 -6.19
N THR A 357 -9.18 -27.46 -5.30
CA THR A 357 -8.93 -26.43 -4.28
C THR A 357 -8.24 -25.19 -4.87
N VAL A 358 -8.41 -24.03 -4.21
CA VAL A 358 -7.70 -22.80 -4.59
C VAL A 358 -6.18 -22.96 -4.46
N ASP A 359 -5.73 -23.75 -3.49
CA ASP A 359 -4.31 -24.04 -3.27
C ASP A 359 -3.72 -24.88 -4.42
N GLU A 360 -4.48 -25.83 -4.99
CA GLU A 360 -4.06 -26.56 -6.18
C GLU A 360 -3.92 -25.64 -7.41
N VAL A 361 -4.86 -24.71 -7.58
CA VAL A 361 -4.78 -23.69 -8.64
C VAL A 361 -3.59 -22.77 -8.43
N GLU A 362 -3.33 -22.33 -7.20
CA GLU A 362 -2.15 -21.51 -6.87
C GLU A 362 -0.86 -22.21 -7.28
N ASN A 363 -0.71 -23.49 -6.93
CA ASN A 363 0.50 -24.26 -7.23
C ASN A 363 0.71 -24.51 -8.72
N THR A 364 -0.37 -24.57 -9.51
CA THR A 364 -0.30 -24.88 -10.95
C THR A 364 -0.26 -23.64 -11.84
N GLU A 365 -0.91 -22.54 -11.46
CA GLU A 365 -1.12 -21.37 -12.32
C GLU A 365 -0.24 -20.16 -11.96
N LEU A 366 0.28 -20.07 -10.73
CA LEU A 366 0.95 -18.85 -10.26
C LEU A 366 2.48 -18.92 -10.25
N ASN A 367 3.09 -19.98 -10.79
CA ASN A 367 4.54 -20.11 -10.96
C ASN A 367 5.34 -19.76 -9.68
N GLY A 368 4.86 -20.20 -8.52
CA GLY A 368 5.48 -19.95 -7.21
C GLY A 368 5.06 -18.65 -6.51
N GLN A 369 4.21 -17.82 -7.11
CA GLN A 369 3.61 -16.67 -6.42
C GLN A 369 2.46 -17.11 -5.52
N LYS A 370 2.37 -16.52 -4.33
CA LYS A 370 1.30 -16.80 -3.35
C LYS A 370 0.12 -15.83 -3.48
N LEU A 371 -1.09 -16.34 -3.28
CA LEU A 371 -2.33 -15.57 -3.17
C LEU A 371 -2.42 -14.97 -1.78
N GLN A 372 -2.47 -13.64 -1.70
CA GLN A 372 -2.68 -12.96 -0.43
C GLN A 372 -4.11 -13.12 0.10
N GLY A 373 -5.11 -13.39 -0.76
CA GLY A 373 -6.50 -13.48 -0.34
C GLY A 373 -6.77 -14.66 0.58
N THR A 374 -6.16 -15.82 0.33
CA THR A 374 -6.34 -17.03 1.16
C THR A 374 -5.74 -16.85 2.54
N SER A 375 -4.52 -16.30 2.63
CA SER A 375 -3.89 -15.97 3.92
C SER A 375 -4.66 -14.90 4.68
N THR A 376 -5.08 -13.82 4.00
CA THR A 376 -5.86 -12.74 4.64
C THR A 376 -7.20 -13.26 5.16
N ALA A 377 -7.91 -14.11 4.41
CA ALA A 377 -9.17 -14.71 4.85
C ALA A 377 -8.99 -15.55 6.12
N LYS A 378 -7.93 -16.36 6.17
CA LYS A 378 -7.59 -17.16 7.34
C LYS A 378 -7.29 -16.30 8.56
N GLU A 379 -6.36 -15.35 8.43
CA GLU A 379 -5.92 -14.54 9.58
C GLU A 379 -7.05 -13.63 10.10
N VAL A 380 -7.85 -13.05 9.21
CA VAL A 380 -9.02 -12.24 9.59
C VAL A 380 -10.07 -13.09 10.28
N ASN A 381 -10.38 -14.29 9.78
CA ASN A 381 -11.35 -15.15 10.46
C ASN A 381 -10.84 -15.65 11.82
N GLU A 382 -9.56 -16.02 11.95
CA GLU A 382 -8.95 -16.35 13.25
C GLU A 382 -9.08 -15.20 14.26
N PHE A 383 -8.83 -13.96 13.80
CA PHE A 383 -9.00 -12.75 14.61
C PHE A 383 -10.47 -12.52 15.02
N LEU A 384 -11.42 -12.70 14.11
CA LEU A 384 -12.85 -12.58 14.39
C LEU A 384 -13.35 -13.68 15.36
N LYS A 385 -12.89 -14.92 15.14
CA LYS A 385 -13.22 -16.10 15.96
C LYS A 385 -12.78 -15.93 17.41
N SER A 386 -11.57 -15.43 17.64
CA SER A 386 -11.08 -15.14 19.00
C SER A 386 -11.93 -14.11 19.77
N ARG A 387 -12.76 -13.34 19.05
CA ARG A 387 -13.66 -12.31 19.58
C ARG A 387 -15.13 -12.72 19.55
N GLY A 388 -15.45 -13.93 19.07
CA GLY A 388 -16.82 -14.39 18.91
C GLY A 388 -17.62 -13.60 17.86
N LYS A 389 -16.94 -13.00 16.86
CA LYS A 389 -17.57 -12.11 15.87
C LYS A 389 -17.76 -12.73 14.48
N GLU A 390 -17.54 -14.03 14.31
CA GLU A 390 -17.71 -14.68 12.99
C GLU A 390 -19.12 -14.48 12.40
N GLY A 391 -20.16 -14.57 13.22
CA GLY A 391 -21.55 -14.36 12.80
C GLY A 391 -21.86 -12.93 12.36
N GLU A 392 -21.01 -11.96 12.70
CA GLU A 392 -21.15 -10.56 12.34
C GLU A 392 -20.50 -10.21 10.98
N TYR A 393 -19.75 -11.16 10.40
CA TYR A 393 -19.02 -11.06 9.14
C TYR A 393 -19.27 -12.32 8.30
N PRO A 394 -20.52 -12.57 7.87
CA PRO A 394 -20.93 -13.81 7.22
C PRO A 394 -20.19 -14.09 5.90
N LEU A 395 -19.88 -13.07 5.09
CA LEU A 395 -19.17 -13.27 3.83
C LEU A 395 -17.71 -13.64 4.08
N PHE A 396 -17.00 -12.90 4.94
CA PHE A 396 -15.60 -13.24 5.28
C PHE A 396 -15.51 -14.66 5.87
N THR A 397 -16.47 -15.02 6.74
CA THR A 397 -16.55 -16.38 7.32
C THR A 397 -16.91 -17.44 6.28
N ALA A 398 -17.81 -17.14 5.33
CA ALA A 398 -18.16 -18.06 4.26
C ALA A 398 -16.96 -18.36 3.35
N VAL A 399 -16.16 -17.35 3.00
CA VAL A 399 -14.97 -17.52 2.16
C VAL A 399 -13.99 -18.51 2.78
N ILE A 400 -13.65 -18.35 4.07
CA ILE A 400 -12.72 -19.27 4.73
C ILE A 400 -13.31 -20.68 4.89
N ASN A 401 -14.62 -20.80 5.18
CA ASN A 401 -15.26 -22.11 5.29
C ASN A 401 -15.25 -22.85 3.94
N ILE A 402 -15.41 -22.14 2.81
CA ILE A 402 -15.30 -22.72 1.47
C ILE A 402 -13.87 -23.14 1.17
N LEU A 403 -12.89 -22.29 1.49
CA LEU A 403 -11.46 -22.63 1.32
C LEU A 403 -11.06 -23.88 2.10
N GLU A 404 -11.63 -24.09 3.28
CA GLU A 404 -11.36 -25.25 4.15
C GLU A 404 -12.26 -26.46 3.85
N GLY A 405 -13.18 -26.37 2.88
CA GLY A 405 -14.11 -27.45 2.54
C GLY A 405 -15.21 -27.71 3.59
N ARG A 406 -15.43 -26.78 4.53
CA ARG A 406 -16.53 -26.83 5.51
C ARG A 406 -17.88 -26.42 4.90
N ASN A 407 -17.84 -25.60 3.85
CA ASN A 407 -19.00 -25.14 3.10
C ASN A 407 -18.73 -25.23 1.59
N THR A 408 -19.80 -25.16 0.80
CA THR A 408 -19.74 -25.03 -0.66
C THR A 408 -20.17 -23.64 -1.09
N VAL A 409 -19.91 -23.28 -2.35
CA VAL A 409 -20.37 -22.00 -2.93
C VAL A 409 -21.89 -21.87 -2.84
N ASP A 410 -22.61 -22.99 -2.93
CA ASP A 410 -24.08 -23.03 -2.89
C ASP A 410 -24.65 -22.59 -1.53
N ASP A 411 -23.83 -22.59 -0.46
CA ASP A 411 -24.25 -22.15 0.88
C ASP A 411 -24.22 -20.62 1.05
N ILE A 412 -23.58 -19.86 0.15
CA ILE A 412 -23.39 -18.40 0.30
C ILE A 412 -24.72 -17.66 0.55
N PRO A 413 -25.81 -17.86 -0.23
CA PRO A 413 -27.05 -17.11 -0.03
C PRO A 413 -27.63 -17.28 1.38
N ASP A 414 -27.64 -18.51 1.89
CA ASP A 414 -28.19 -18.82 3.21
C ASP A 414 -27.30 -18.29 4.34
N LEU A 415 -25.98 -18.30 4.15
CA LEU A 415 -25.03 -17.71 5.10
C LEU A 415 -25.19 -16.19 5.18
N LEU A 416 -25.47 -15.53 4.06
CA LEU A 416 -25.69 -14.08 4.01
C LEU A 416 -27.09 -13.66 4.49
N ALA A 417 -28.12 -14.50 4.34
CA ALA A 417 -29.46 -14.18 4.81
C ALA A 417 -29.57 -14.10 6.35
N LYS A 418 -28.76 -14.91 7.06
CA LYS A 418 -28.76 -14.97 8.53
C LYS A 418 -28.26 -13.70 9.23
N SER A 419 -27.67 -12.74 8.49
CA SER A 419 -27.23 -11.46 9.04
C SER A 419 -28.27 -10.33 8.98
N ASP A 420 -29.39 -10.57 8.30
CA ASP A 420 -30.50 -9.61 8.19
C ASP A 420 -31.56 -9.80 9.31
N GLU A 421 -31.41 -10.85 10.14
CA GLU A 421 -32.17 -11.10 11.38
C GLU A 421 -31.38 -10.64 12.61
#